data_AF-A0A1I6R8J5-F1
#
_entry.id   AF-A0A1I6R8J5-F1
#
_cell.length_a   1.000
_cell.length_b   1.000
_cell.length_c   1.000
_cell.angle_alpha   90.00
_cell.angle_beta   90.00
_cell.angle_gamma   90.00
#
_symmetry.space_group_name_H-M   'P 1'
#
loop_
_entity.id
_entity.type
_entity.pdbx_description
1 polymer ?
#
loop_
_entity_poly.entity_id
_entity_poly.type
_entity_poly.pdbx_seq_one_letter_code
_entity_poly.pdbx_strand_id
1 'polypeptide(L)'
;MAPIPEPFSAQYRVDRIFNPDYPLSREDVLWTLEYMKKKMADEAPELLSLPQPLLLKKFQSFAEASLFLLKQQRSGCGQESDRLRSCLQDVITGLRIESN
;
A
#
# COMPACT_ATOMS: atom_id res chain seq x y z
N MET A 1 -0.21 -22.89 15.98
CA MET A 1 -1.03 -21.68 15.75
C MET A 1 -2.01 -21.97 14.64
N ALA A 2 -3.30 -21.69 14.83
CA ALA A 2 -4.27 -21.74 13.73
C ALA A 2 -4.02 -20.53 12.80
N PRO A 3 -4.06 -20.69 11.47
CA PRO A 3 -3.89 -19.58 10.55
C PRO A 3 -5.02 -18.57 10.75
N ILE A 4 -4.64 -17.29 10.79
CA ILE A 4 -5.57 -16.15 10.87
C ILE A 4 -6.53 -16.25 9.66
N PRO A 5 -7.84 -15.98 9.82
CA PRO A 5 -8.79 -16.07 8.71
C PRO A 5 -8.28 -15.26 7.50
N GLU A 6 -8.31 -15.87 6.32
CA GLU A 6 -7.75 -15.35 5.07
C GLU A 6 -8.13 -13.92 4.63
N PRO A 7 -9.25 -13.27 5.04
CA PRO A 7 -9.52 -11.89 4.61
C PRO A 7 -8.59 -10.79 5.19
N PHE A 8 -7.57 -11.13 6.00
CA PHE A 8 -6.74 -10.13 6.69
C PHE A 8 -5.23 -10.35 6.61
N SER A 9 -4.75 -11.36 5.87
CA SER A 9 -3.30 -11.53 5.72
C SER A 9 -2.70 -10.40 4.87
N ALA A 10 -1.43 -10.08 5.13
CA ALA A 10 -0.72 -9.08 4.34
C ALA A 10 -0.68 -9.48 2.86
N GLN A 11 -0.50 -10.77 2.58
CA GLN A 11 -0.49 -11.30 1.23
C GLN A 11 -1.84 -11.12 0.52
N TYR A 12 -2.96 -11.39 1.20
CA TYR A 12 -4.30 -11.20 0.64
C TYR A 12 -4.56 -9.74 0.22
N ARG A 13 -4.15 -8.77 1.05
CA ARG A 13 -4.29 -7.35 0.75
C ARG A 13 -3.41 -6.94 -0.43
N VAL A 14 -2.18 -7.46 -0.48
CA VAL A 14 -1.27 -7.26 -1.62
C VAL A 14 -1.90 -7.81 -2.90
N ASP A 15 -2.36 -9.06 -2.91
CA ASP A 15 -2.95 -9.68 -4.10
C ASP A 15 -4.14 -8.88 -4.65
N ARG A 16 -4.97 -8.31 -3.75
CA ARG A 16 -6.08 -7.42 -4.16
C ARG A 16 -5.61 -6.11 -4.80
N ILE A 17 -4.52 -5.51 -4.31
CA ILE A 17 -3.95 -4.28 -4.88
C ILE A 17 -3.36 -4.53 -6.27
N PHE A 18 -2.84 -5.73 -6.52
CA PHE A 18 -2.30 -6.11 -7.82
C PHE A 18 -3.34 -6.69 -8.79
N ASN A 19 -4.55 -7.01 -8.34
CA ASN A 19 -5.62 -7.54 -9.18
C ASN A 19 -6.40 -6.42 -9.92
N PRO A 20 -6.27 -6.27 -11.26
CA PRO A 20 -6.97 -5.26 -12.05
C PRO A 20 -8.50 -5.31 -11.90
N ASP A 21 -9.07 -6.51 -11.78
CA ASP A 21 -10.51 -6.75 -11.79
C ASP A 21 -11.19 -6.49 -10.43
N TYR A 22 -10.40 -6.33 -9.36
CA TYR A 22 -10.93 -6.08 -8.03
C TYR A 22 -10.97 -4.57 -7.72
N PRO A 23 -12.12 -3.96 -7.35
CA PRO A 23 -12.18 -2.53 -7.04
C PRO A 23 -11.40 -2.20 -5.76
N LEU A 24 -10.59 -1.14 -5.80
CA LEU A 24 -9.74 -0.78 -4.68
C LEU A 24 -10.60 -0.22 -3.53
N SER A 25 -10.61 -0.89 -2.39
CA SER A 25 -11.40 -0.45 -1.24
C SER A 25 -10.62 0.53 -0.36
N ARG A 26 -11.33 1.39 0.37
CA ARG A 26 -10.71 2.29 1.36
C ARG A 26 -9.88 1.53 2.39
N GLU A 27 -10.30 0.33 2.77
CA GLU A 27 -9.56 -0.50 3.72
C GLU A 27 -8.22 -0.98 3.15
N ASP A 28 -8.14 -1.30 1.86
CA ASP A 28 -6.88 -1.72 1.22
C ASP A 28 -5.86 -0.58 1.23
N VAL A 29 -6.34 0.65 1.00
CA VAL A 29 -5.53 1.88 1.08
C VAL A 29 -5.03 2.08 2.51
N LEU A 30 -5.93 2.09 3.50
CA LEU A 30 -5.57 2.30 4.90
C LEU A 30 -4.58 1.25 5.39
N TRP A 31 -4.83 -0.02 5.06
CA TRP A 31 -3.94 -1.11 5.42
C TRP A 31 -2.55 -0.92 4.84
N THR A 32 -2.43 -0.53 3.56
CA THR A 32 -1.14 -0.29 2.91
C THR A 32 -0.36 0.85 3.58
N LEU A 33 -1.06 1.95 3.89
CA LEU A 33 -0.46 3.09 4.56
C LEU A 33 0.00 2.72 5.97
N GLU A 34 -0.81 1.96 6.72
CA GLU A 34 -0.44 1.49 8.04
C GLU A 34 0.75 0.53 8.01
N TYR A 35 0.75 -0.40 7.05
CA TYR A 35 1.85 -1.34 6.83
C TYR A 35 3.17 -0.63 6.55
N MET A 36 3.18 0.32 5.61
CA MET A 36 4.39 1.08 5.27
C MET A 36 4.85 1.95 6.44
N LYS A 37 3.92 2.63 7.13
CA LYS A 37 4.23 3.43 8.32
C LYS A 37 4.90 2.57 9.39
N LYS A 38 4.39 1.36 9.63
CA LYS A 38 4.99 0.42 10.58
C LYS A 38 6.39 0.02 10.16
N LYS A 39 6.60 -0.39 8.90
CA LYS A 39 7.93 -0.73 8.37
C LYS A 39 8.94 0.43 8.48
N MET A 40 8.49 1.68 8.28
CA MET A 40 9.33 2.86 8.49
C MET A 40 9.68 3.08 9.96
N ALA A 41 8.72 2.93 10.87
CA ALA A 41 8.95 3.08 12.31
C ALA A 41 9.86 1.98 12.88
N ASP A 42 9.78 0.77 12.32
CA ASP A 42 10.60 -0.37 12.68
C ASP A 42 11.98 -0.35 11.99
N GLU A 43 12.31 0.71 11.24
CA GLU A 43 13.56 0.84 10.47
C GLU A 43 13.88 -0.41 9.64
N ALA A 44 12.87 -0.93 8.94
CA ALA A 44 12.96 -2.22 8.27
C ALA A 44 14.19 -2.31 7.35
N PRO A 45 15.00 -3.40 7.39
CA PRO A 45 16.22 -3.51 6.60
C PRO A 45 16.00 -3.33 5.09
N GLU A 46 14.85 -3.77 4.56
CA GLU A 46 14.44 -3.57 3.18
C GLU A 46 14.19 -2.10 2.81
N LEU A 47 13.94 -1.21 3.78
CA LEU A 47 13.83 0.23 3.55
C LEU A 47 15.19 0.92 3.67
N LEU A 48 15.98 0.55 4.68
CA LEU A 48 17.31 1.12 4.92
C LEU A 48 18.30 0.80 3.79
N SER A 49 18.14 -0.35 3.13
CA SER A 49 18.99 -0.78 2.02
C SER A 49 18.57 -0.21 0.66
N LEU A 50 17.46 0.54 0.58
CA LEU A 50 17.02 1.12 -0.70
C LEU A 50 17.95 2.26 -1.13
N PRO A 51 18.28 2.33 -2.44
CA PRO A 51 18.82 3.54 -3.03
C PRO A 51 17.91 4.74 -2.73
N GLN A 52 18.52 5.87 -2.37
CA GLN A 52 17.80 7.10 -2.02
C GLN A 52 16.72 7.53 -3.05
N PRO A 53 16.95 7.46 -4.38
CA PRO A 53 15.91 7.78 -5.35
C PRO A 53 14.66 6.88 -5.25
N LEU A 54 14.84 5.59 -4.94
CA LEU A 54 13.71 4.66 -4.78
C LEU A 54 12.96 4.92 -3.47
N LEU A 55 13.67 5.25 -2.39
CA LEU A 55 13.05 5.64 -1.12
C LEU A 55 12.20 6.89 -1.28
N LEU A 56 12.71 7.90 -1.99
CA LEU A 56 11.96 9.13 -2.30
C LEU A 56 10.72 8.84 -3.15
N LYS A 57 10.83 7.98 -4.17
CA LYS A 57 9.67 7.56 -4.98
C LYS A 57 8.60 6.89 -4.11
N LYS A 58 8.98 5.96 -3.24
CA LYS A 58 8.05 5.30 -2.31
C LYS A 58 7.38 6.28 -1.37
N PHE A 59 8.13 7.24 -0.83
CA PHE A 59 7.58 8.29 0.02
C PHE A 59 6.58 9.17 -0.73
N GLN A 60 6.91 9.57 -1.97
CA GLN A 60 6.00 10.32 -2.81
C GLN A 60 4.69 9.56 -3.04
N SER A 61 4.76 8.29 -3.43
CA SER A 61 3.57 7.45 -3.64
C SER A 61 2.74 7.27 -2.36
N PHE A 62 3.41 7.12 -1.21
CA PHE A 62 2.75 7.07 0.10
C PHE A 62 2.00 8.37 0.42
N ALA A 63 2.64 9.52 0.20
CA ALA A 63 2.04 10.83 0.43
C ALA A 63 0.87 11.10 -0.53
N GLU A 64 1.01 10.76 -1.81
CA GLU A 64 -0.05 10.89 -2.81
C GLU A 64 -1.26 10.04 -2.45
N ALA A 65 -1.08 8.76 -2.09
CA ALA A 65 -2.16 7.89 -1.65
C ALA A 65 -2.86 8.41 -0.37
N SER A 66 -2.10 8.98 0.56
CA SER A 66 -2.63 9.61 1.78
C SER A 66 -3.50 10.83 1.46
N LEU A 67 -3.01 11.72 0.58
CA LEU A 67 -3.78 12.87 0.11
C LEU A 67 -5.03 12.44 -0.67
N PHE A 68 -4.92 11.36 -1.43
CA PHE A 68 -6.04 10.78 -2.16
C PHE A 68 -7.18 10.39 -1.23
N LEU A 69 -6.85 9.68 -0.14
CA LEU A 69 -7.81 9.26 0.88
C LEU A 69 -8.51 10.44 1.56
N LEU A 70 -7.81 11.56 1.75
CA LEU A 70 -8.38 12.79 2.30
C LEU A 70 -9.28 13.53 1.29
N LYS A 71 -8.96 13.47 -0.01
CA LYS A 71 -9.69 14.16 -1.08
C LYS A 71 -10.91 13.39 -1.58
N GLN A 72 -10.88 12.05 -1.55
CA GLN A 72 -11.92 11.15 -2.06
C GLN A 72 -13.31 11.36 -1.41
N GLN A 73 -13.38 12.07 -0.29
CA GLN A 73 -14.64 12.47 0.32
C GLN A 73 -15.52 13.36 -0.60
N ARG A 74 -15.01 13.82 -1.76
CA ARG A 74 -15.73 14.77 -2.65
C ARG A 74 -15.80 14.42 -4.15
N SER A 75 -15.10 13.41 -4.67
CA SER A 75 -15.11 13.12 -6.13
C SER A 75 -15.10 11.61 -6.44
N GLY A 76 -16.13 11.16 -7.16
CA GLY A 76 -16.30 9.77 -7.61
C GLY A 76 -15.85 9.56 -9.06
N CYS A 77 -14.57 9.80 -9.37
CA CYS A 77 -14.04 9.59 -10.72
C CYS A 77 -13.23 8.28 -10.81
N GLY A 78 -13.44 7.49 -11.87
CA GLY A 78 -12.76 6.20 -12.08
C GLY A 78 -11.24 6.33 -12.29
N GLN A 79 -10.77 7.32 -13.06
CA GLN A 79 -9.33 7.53 -13.37
C GLN A 79 -8.47 7.77 -12.13
N GLU A 80 -9.10 8.32 -11.11
CA GLU A 80 -8.55 8.64 -9.81
C GLU A 80 -8.21 7.34 -9.02
N SER A 81 -8.98 6.28 -9.26
CA SER A 81 -8.81 4.94 -8.66
C SER A 81 -7.58 4.20 -9.20
N ASP A 82 -7.32 4.28 -10.50
CA ASP A 82 -6.18 3.62 -11.14
C ASP A 82 -4.86 4.26 -10.71
N ARG A 83 -4.84 5.59 -10.60
CA ARG A 83 -3.68 6.34 -10.07
C ARG A 83 -3.39 5.96 -8.62
N LEU A 84 -4.44 5.86 -7.79
CA LEU A 84 -4.32 5.41 -6.42
C LEU A 84 -3.71 4.00 -6.35
N ARG A 85 -4.19 3.08 -7.20
CA ARG A 85 -3.63 1.72 -7.29
C ARG A 85 -2.14 1.73 -7.59
N SER A 86 -1.73 2.49 -8.60
CA SER A 86 -0.32 2.61 -8.96
C SER A 86 0.52 3.14 -7.79
N CYS A 87 -0.01 4.09 -7.01
CA CYS A 87 0.68 4.59 -5.82
C CYS A 87 0.87 3.48 -4.77
N LEU A 88 -0.17 2.70 -4.48
CA LEU A 88 -0.07 1.59 -3.52
C LEU A 88 0.90 0.51 -3.99
N GLN A 89 0.88 0.17 -5.28
CA GLN A 89 1.83 -0.78 -5.86
C GLN A 89 3.27 -0.28 -5.73
N ASP A 90 3.54 1.00 -6.02
CA ASP A 90 4.87 1.59 -5.86
C ASP A 90 5.35 1.55 -4.40
N VAL A 91 4.46 1.80 -3.43
CA VAL A 91 4.76 1.70 -2.00
C VAL A 91 5.18 0.28 -1.63
N ILE A 92 4.44 -0.74 -2.07
CA ILE A 92 4.60 -2.14 -1.66
C ILE A 92 5.73 -2.85 -2.42
N THR A 93 5.96 -2.51 -3.69
CA THR A 93 6.88 -3.25 -4.58
C THR A 93 8.29 -3.33 -4.00
N GLY A 94 8.82 -4.55 -3.85
CA GLY A 94 10.17 -4.77 -3.30
C GLY A 94 10.24 -4.81 -1.76
N LEU A 95 9.13 -4.66 -1.05
CA LEU A 95 9.06 -4.97 0.38
C LEU A 95 8.82 -6.47 0.58
N ARG A 96 9.44 -7.06 1.60
CA ARG A 96 9.09 -8.43 2.01
C ARG A 96 7.73 -8.39 2.69
N ILE A 97 6.80 -9.19 2.20
CA ILE A 97 5.47 -9.34 2.80
C ILE A 97 5.55 -10.49 3.78
N GLU A 98 5.56 -10.16 5.07
CA GLU A 98 5.51 -11.18 6.12
C GLU A 98 4.08 -11.71 6.21
N SER A 99 3.92 -12.99 5.86
CA SER A 99 2.68 -13.74 6.10
C SER A 99 2.65 -14.07 7.59
N ASN A 100 1.78 -13.38 8.33
CA ASN A 100 1.58 -13.60 9.76
C ASN A 100 0.72 -14.84 10.01
#